data_AF-A0A0D3A8K1-F1
#
_entry.id   AF-A0A0D3A8K1-F1
#
_cell.length_a   1.000
_cell.length_b   1.000
_cell.length_c   1.000
_cell.angle_alpha   90.00
_cell.angle_beta   90.00
_cell.angle_gamma   90.00
#
_symmetry.space_group_name_H-M   'P 1'
#
loop_
_entity.id
_entity.type
_entity.pdbx_description
1 polymer ?
#
loop_
_entity_poly.entity_id
_entity_poly.type
_entity_poly.pdbx_seq_one_letter_code
_entity_poly.pdbx_strand_id
1 'polypeptide(L)'
;MFVLSKNEVIPGISGLHLQKCSHCFEGKQHIVSFKSSAPSRKPEVLDFVHSDVCGPMKIRSLGGGISPFLCYDGLRAEEEKRKPT
;
A
#
# COMPACT_ATOMS: atom_id res chain seq x y z
N MET A 1 -13.69 12.96 14.80
CA MET A 1 -14.65 12.24 15.66
C MET A 1 -16.13 12.58 15.39
N PHE A 2 -16.45 13.76 14.83
CA PHE A 2 -17.83 14.13 14.45
C PHE A 2 -18.52 13.11 13.52
N VAL A 3 -17.79 12.54 12.55
CA VAL A 3 -18.30 11.53 11.61
C VAL A 3 -18.78 10.25 12.31
N LEU A 4 -18.09 9.82 13.38
CA LEU A 4 -18.46 8.60 14.12
C LEU A 4 -19.73 8.77 14.94
N SER A 5 -19.91 9.96 15.53
CA SER A 5 -21.14 10.32 16.25
C SER A 5 -22.33 10.47 15.30
N LYS A 6 -22.12 11.10 14.13
CA LYS A 6 -23.16 11.25 13.10
C LYS A 6 -23.65 9.92 12.54
N ASN A 7 -22.77 8.93 12.43
CA ASN A 7 -23.09 7.62 11.86
C ASN A 7 -23.54 6.60 12.91
N GLU A 8 -23.72 7.00 14.18
CA GLU A 8 -24.13 6.14 15.31
C GLU A 8 -23.35 4.81 15.43
N VAL A 9 -22.08 4.80 15.00
CA VAL A 9 -21.26 3.57 14.94
C VAL A 9 -20.88 3.08 16.34
N ILE A 10 -20.96 3.95 17.34
CA ILE A 10 -20.70 3.62 18.74
C ILE A 10 -22.02 3.82 19.50
N PRO A 11 -22.56 2.79 20.16
CA PRO A 11 -23.77 2.94 20.96
C PRO A 11 -23.49 3.85 22.18
N GLY A 12 -24.42 4.76 22.47
CA GLY A 12 -24.37 5.60 23.67
C GLY A 12 -23.53 6.87 23.58
N ILE A 13 -23.06 7.29 22.40
CA ILE A 13 -22.33 8.56 22.20
C ILE A 13 -23.20 9.68 21.59
N SER A 14 -24.48 9.41 21.31
CA SER A 14 -25.41 10.42 20.79
C SER A 14 -25.66 11.51 21.84
N GLY A 15 -25.37 12.77 21.49
CA GLY A 15 -25.55 13.92 22.37
C GLY A 15 -24.42 14.22 23.36
N LEU A 16 -23.36 13.41 23.41
CA LEU A 16 -22.17 13.69 24.23
C LEU A 16 -21.25 14.69 23.51
N HIS A 17 -20.96 15.81 24.17
CA HIS A 17 -19.97 16.77 23.70
C HIS A 17 -18.55 16.21 23.88
N LEU A 18 -18.12 15.40 22.92
CA LEU A 18 -16.79 14.81 22.88
C LEU A 18 -15.75 15.92 22.61
N GLN A 19 -14.96 16.25 23.64
CA GLN A 19 -13.86 17.20 23.53
C GLN A 19 -12.78 16.67 22.58
N LYS A 20 -12.12 17.58 21.85
CA LYS A 20 -11.00 17.22 20.97
C LYS A 20 -9.83 16.75 21.83
N CYS A 21 -9.46 15.48 21.73
CA CYS A 21 -8.27 14.92 22.38
C CYS A 21 -7.03 15.13 21.49
N SER A 22 -6.05 15.90 21.96
CA SER A 22 -4.79 16.19 21.25
C SER A 22 -4.06 14.91 20.83
N HIS A 23 -3.89 13.96 21.75
CA HIS A 23 -3.24 12.67 21.48
C HIS A 23 -3.97 11.85 20.41
N CYS A 24 -5.31 11.90 20.38
CA CYS A 24 -6.08 11.21 19.33
C CYS A 24 -5.94 11.88 17.96
N PHE A 25 -5.71 13.19 17.90
CA PHE A 25 -5.47 13.90 16.64
C PHE A 25 -4.05 13.64 16.12
N GLU A 26 -3.05 13.65 17.00
CA GLU A 26 -1.66 13.31 16.67
C GLU A 26 -1.55 11.87 16.17
N GLY A 27 -2.21 10.90 16.83
CA GLY A 27 -2.21 9.50 16.41
C GLY A 27 -3.07 9.19 15.19
N LYS A 28 -3.96 10.09 14.77
CA LYS A 28 -4.80 9.97 13.56
C LYS A 28 -4.33 10.93 12.46
N GLN A 29 -3.06 11.28 12.42
CA GLN A 29 -2.54 12.04 11.30
C GLN A 29 -2.79 11.23 10.01
N HIS A 30 -3.66 11.75 9.15
CA HIS A 30 -3.94 11.16 7.84
C HIS A 30 -2.63 11.13 7.07
N ILE A 31 -2.14 9.93 6.71
CA ILE A 31 -1.05 9.81 5.74
C ILE A 31 -1.51 10.57 4.50
N VAL A 32 -0.85 11.69 4.20
CA VAL A 32 -1.11 12.45 2.99
C VAL A 32 -0.97 11.47 1.83
N SER A 33 -2.08 11.20 1.14
CA SER A 33 -2.04 10.34 -0.02
C SER A 33 -1.29 11.11 -1.10
N PHE A 34 -0.12 10.62 -1.46
CA PHE A 34 0.49 11.01 -2.71
C PHE A 34 -0.44 10.56 -3.83
N LYS A 35 -0.74 11.46 -4.76
CA LYS A 35 -1.43 11.04 -5.99
C LYS A 35 -0.55 10.01 -6.65
N SER A 36 -0.97 8.75 -6.68
CA SER A 36 -0.33 7.77 -7.54
C SER A 36 -0.57 8.24 -8.97
N SER A 37 0.52 8.46 -9.71
CA SER A 37 0.41 8.43 -11.17
C SER A 37 -0.17 7.07 -11.57
N ALA A 38 -0.95 7.03 -12.66
CA ALA A 38 -1.43 5.77 -13.20
C ALA A 38 -0.24 4.77 -13.27
N PRO A 39 -0.43 3.49 -12.88
CA PRO A 39 0.63 2.51 -13.01
C PRO A 39 1.12 2.54 -14.46
N SER A 40 2.39 2.85 -14.70
CA SER A 40 2.98 2.80 -16.04
C SER A 40 3.23 1.34 -16.42
N ARG A 41 2.16 0.53 -16.42
CA ARG A 41 2.21 -0.82 -16.95
C ARG A 41 2.42 -0.67 -18.45
N LYS A 42 3.63 -1.00 -18.89
CA LYS A 42 3.93 -1.07 -20.31
C LYS A 42 3.22 -2.30 -20.91
N PRO A 43 2.79 -2.22 -22.18
CA PRO A 43 1.91 -3.22 -22.77
C PRO A 43 2.61 -4.54 -23.10
N GLU A 44 3.92 -4.54 -23.35
CA GLU A 44 4.65 -5.74 -23.72
C GLU A 44 5.29 -6.41 -22.49
N VAL A 45 5.46 -7.74 -22.55
CA VAL A 45 6.14 -8.48 -21.49
C VAL A 45 7.63 -8.11 -21.52
N LEU A 46 8.24 -7.87 -20.35
CA LEU A 46 9.63 -7.42 -20.16
C LEU A 46 9.94 -5.96 -20.56
N ASP A 47 8.97 -5.19 -21.06
CA ASP A 47 9.13 -3.76 -21.32
C ASP A 47 9.52 -2.94 -20.06
N PHE A 48 9.10 -3.46 -18.90
CA PHE A 48 9.41 -2.94 -17.57
C PHE A 48 9.58 -4.11 -16.60
N VAL A 49 10.78 -4.22 -16.01
CA VAL A 49 11.08 -5.23 -14.98
C VAL A 49 11.29 -4.50 -13.66
N HIS A 50 10.52 -4.86 -12.65
CA HIS A 50 10.75 -4.39 -11.30
C HIS A 50 11.77 -5.31 -10.64
N SER A 51 12.93 -4.75 -10.28
CA SER A 51 13.96 -5.47 -9.55
C SER A 51 14.10 -4.87 -8.15
N ASP A 52 13.91 -5.70 -7.14
CA ASP A 52 14.08 -5.30 -5.75
C ASP A 52 15.26 -6.01 -5.11
N VAL A 53 15.94 -5.30 -4.22
CA VAL A 53 16.99 -5.86 -3.38
C VAL A 53 16.35 -6.37 -2.10
N CYS A 54 16.23 -7.69 -1.97
CA CYS A 54 15.92 -8.33 -0.70
C CYS A 54 17.18 -8.35 0.17
N GLY A 55 17.03 -7.94 1.43
CA GLY A 55 18.13 -7.69 2.36
C GLY A 55 19.06 -8.89 2.61
N PRO A 56 20.04 -8.72 3.54
CA PRO A 56 21.02 -9.76 3.81
C PRO A 56 20.32 -11.05 4.26
N MET A 57 20.40 -12.08 3.42
CA MET A 57 19.78 -13.36 3.71
C MET A 57 20.62 -14.12 4.73
N LYS A 58 19.97 -14.79 5.69
CA LYS A 58 20.67 -15.63 6.68
C LYS A 58 21.39 -16.81 6.00
N ILE A 59 20.94 -17.18 4.81
CA ILE A 59 21.50 -18.25 3.98
C ILE A 59 22.70 -17.70 3.22
N ARG A 60 23.83 -18.42 3.28
CA ARG A 60 25.02 -18.08 2.52
C ARG A 60 24.74 -18.23 1.03
N SER A 61 25.19 -17.26 0.25
CA SER A 61 25.25 -17.36 -1.21
C SER A 61 26.15 -18.52 -1.65
N LEU A 62 26.10 -18.86 -2.94
CA LEU A 62 26.99 -19.87 -3.54
C LEU A 62 28.49 -19.54 -3.32
N GLY A 63 28.84 -18.25 -3.17
CA GLY A 63 30.19 -17.80 -2.83
C GLY A 63 30.52 -17.85 -1.33
N GLY A 64 29.66 -18.42 -0.49
CA GLY A 64 29.87 -18.57 0.95
C GLY A 64 29.64 -17.30 1.80
N GLY A 65 29.39 -16.15 1.17
CA GLY A 65 29.10 -14.87 1.83
C GLY A 65 27.62 -14.62 2.07
N ILE A 66 27.31 -13.74 3.04
CA ILE A 66 25.95 -13.22 3.25
C ILE A 66 25.77 -12.04 2.29
N SER A 67 25.02 -12.24 1.21
CA SER A 67 24.73 -11.22 0.20
C SER A 67 23.24 -10.91 0.14
N PRO A 68 22.85 -9.69 -0.26
CA PRO A 68 21.47 -9.42 -0.63
C PRO A 68 21.09 -10.22 -1.89
N PHE A 69 19.80 -10.51 -2.05
CA PHE A 69 19.25 -11.21 -3.21
C PHE A 69 18.48 -10.24 -4.11
N LEU A 70 18.64 -10.39 -5.43
CA LEU A 70 17.84 -9.66 -6.42
C LEU A 70 16.57 -10.46 -6.70
N CYS A 71 15.41 -9.84 -6.44
CA CYS A 71 14.10 -10.36 -6.79
C CYS A 71 13.63 -9.68 -8.08
N TYR A 72 13.02 -10.44 -8.99
CA TYR A 72 12.42 -9.92 -10.21
C TYR A 72 10.92 -10.21 -10.19
N ASP A 73 10.11 -9.16 -10.13
CA ASP A 73 8.66 -9.30 -10.20
C ASP A 73 8.21 -9.11 -11.65
N GLY A 74 7.76 -10.21 -12.27
CA GLY A 74 7.13 -10.19 -13.59
C GLY A 74 5.68 -9.74 -13.49
N LEU A 75 5.38 -8.49 -13.87
CA LEU A 75 3.99 -8.04 -14.04
C LEU A 75 3.37 -8.75 -15.25
N ARG A 76 2.46 -9.70 -15.00
CA ARG A 76 1.63 -10.32 -16.05
C ARG A 76 0.62 -9.30 -16.58
N ALA A 77 0.55 -9.13 -17.90
CA ALA A 77 -0.55 -8.40 -18.54
C ALA A 77 -1.84 -9.22 -18.38
N GLU A 78 -2.80 -8.68 -17.61
CA GLU A 78 -4.18 -9.17 -17.66
C GLU A 78 -4.82 -8.54 -18.92
N GLU A 79 -5.05 -9.37 -19.93
CA GLU A 79 -5.63 -8.96 -21.20
C GLU A 79 -7.13 -8.67 -20.99
N GLU A 80 -7.51 -7.39 -20.95
CA GLU A 80 -8.92 -6.99 -20.85
C GLU A 80 -9.65 -7.29 -22.16
N LYS A 81 -10.36 -8.42 -22.19
CA LYS A 81 -11.26 -8.78 -23.29
C LYS A 81 -12.40 -7.77 -23.38
N ARG A 82 -12.27 -6.79 -24.29
CA ARG A 82 -13.39 -5.93 -24.71
C ARG A 82 -14.55 -6.79 -25.20
N LYS A 83 -15.70 -6.73 -24.51
CA LYS A 83 -16.99 -7.19 -25.07
C LYS A 83 -17.41 -6.25 -26.21
N PRO A 84 -17.85 -6.77 -27.36
CA PRO A 84 -18.42 -5.94 -28.42
C PRO A 84 -19.81 -5.46 -27.99
N THR A 85 -20.07 -4.19 -28.30
CA THR A 85 -21.34 -3.46 -28.13
C THR A 85 -22.47 -4.05 -28.95
#